data_AF-A0A818XS56-F1
#
_entry.id   AF-A0A818XS56-F1
#
_cell.length_a   1.000
_cell.length_b   1.000
_cell.length_c   1.000
_cell.angle_alpha   90.00
_cell.angle_beta   90.00
_cell.angle_gamma   90.00
#
_symmetry.space_group_name_H-M   'P 1'
#
loop_
_entity.id
_entity.type
_entity.pdbx_description
1 polymer ?
#
loop_
_entity_poly.entity_id
_entity_poly.type
_entity_poly.pdbx_seq_one_letter_code
_entity_poly.pdbx_strand_id
1 'polypeptide(L)'
;MENEFEYLITLLSTSPLPNDIFQQIKNYLQQQTNDLLPSFISQSFQSLVILEHWAWKLLSHNFHQFINQTNYLELFHCLGLFNYMLIFNNKQIEAHIKLSLIIPDNIQLIDEIFNQIEKIKNFNDPFYTIISCWFENISYLIHEHTQFETSSIFIHICQRLGHNYLLSDQYKDYLKQLCQKDISQIIFTTKQLFYIKTCSFVFRMYICSIIDKTPFKGDELLKRYGNDYLQIILIHSYTVDTWNQQLLTCITHLIDFICACCWWGTEKAIYIKILLSTETIIYEHIQGLIRIVGCKKFHERIASQWCNDETILIDSIFIFFMGSLLQIKNLSCFIRSETILSNIILAIAQKSCYDRISVCAYGILAEILSDEQLKEVTITDNISEFFFRILELAWNHPTQRYKRIPIPQLLTGYLIILN
;
A
#
# COMPACT_ATOMS: atom_id res chain seq x y z
N MET A 1 20.47 3.62 36.68
CA MET A 1 20.62 4.70 35.68
C MET A 1 19.30 4.75 34.96
N GLU A 2 18.51 5.81 35.15
CA GLU A 2 17.33 6.04 34.31
C GLU A 2 17.82 6.11 32.86
N ASN A 3 17.13 5.42 31.96
CA ASN A 3 17.42 5.47 30.55
C ASN A 3 17.28 6.94 30.09
N GLU A 4 18.33 7.53 29.52
CA GLU A 4 18.32 8.95 29.12
C GLU A 4 17.14 9.27 28.18
N PHE A 5 16.72 8.29 27.36
CA PHE A 5 15.49 8.40 26.58
C PHE A 5 14.22 8.51 27.43
N GLU A 6 14.07 7.68 28.48
CA GLU A 6 12.91 7.75 29.38
C GLU A 6 12.79 9.12 30.03
N TYR A 7 13.92 9.67 30.50
CA TYR A 7 13.98 11.01 31.07
C TYR A 7 13.50 12.07 30.06
N LEU A 8 13.99 12.05 28.81
CA LEU A 8 13.55 12.98 27.76
C LEU A 8 12.05 12.90 27.50
N ILE A 9 11.46 11.70 27.53
CA ILE A 9 10.02 11.51 27.33
C ILE A 9 9.20 12.08 28.49
N THR A 10 9.67 12.04 29.74
CA THR A 10 8.95 12.66 30.86
C THR A 10 8.76 14.18 30.68
N LEU A 11 9.71 14.83 29.98
CA LEU A 11 9.68 16.26 29.70
C LEU A 11 8.61 16.64 28.66
N LEU A 12 8.09 15.69 27.87
CA LEU A 12 7.02 15.95 26.88
C LEU A 12 5.72 16.49 27.50
N SER A 13 5.51 16.24 28.79
CA SER A 13 4.39 16.79 29.57
C SER A 13 4.49 18.30 29.78
N THR A 14 5.68 18.89 29.61
CA THR A 14 5.95 20.32 29.74
C THR A 14 6.04 20.98 28.36
N SER A 15 4.89 21.38 27.80
CA SER A 15 4.83 22.15 26.55
C SER A 15 4.87 23.67 26.85
N PRO A 16 5.59 24.49 26.05
CA PRO A 16 6.38 24.15 24.88
C PRO A 16 7.74 23.52 25.23
N LEU A 17 8.18 22.59 24.38
CA LEU A 17 9.43 21.86 24.59
C LEU A 17 10.64 22.63 24.03
N PRO A 18 11.75 22.69 24.78
CA PRO A 18 13.05 23.12 24.27
C PRO A 18 13.51 22.34 23.02
N ASN A 19 14.15 23.04 22.07
CA ASN A 19 14.58 22.49 20.78
C ASN A 19 15.61 21.34 20.90
N ASP A 20 16.47 21.41 21.92
CA ASP A 20 17.47 20.41 22.25
C ASP A 20 16.83 19.07 22.64
N ILE A 21 15.68 19.07 23.34
CA ILE A 21 14.95 17.84 23.66
C ILE A 21 14.46 17.14 22.39
N PHE A 22 13.88 17.90 21.44
CA PHE A 22 13.43 17.33 20.16
C PHE A 22 14.57 16.72 19.36
N GLN A 23 15.72 17.41 19.30
CA GLN A 23 16.87 16.90 18.58
C GLN A 23 17.43 15.63 19.24
N GLN A 24 17.44 15.54 20.57
CA GLN A 24 17.89 14.34 21.27
C GLN A 24 16.95 13.16 21.04
N ILE A 25 15.63 13.36 21.14
CA ILE A 25 14.64 12.32 20.82
C ILE A 25 14.81 11.84 19.37
N LYS A 26 14.97 12.77 18.41
CA LYS A 26 15.22 12.46 17.00
C LYS A 26 16.47 11.60 16.84
N ASN A 27 17.57 11.97 17.49
CA ASN A 27 18.81 11.22 17.44
C ASN A 27 18.62 9.78 17.97
N TYR A 28 17.92 9.61 19.10
CA TYR A 28 17.61 8.29 19.66
C TYR A 28 16.85 7.41 18.67
N LEU A 29 15.83 7.96 17.99
CA LEU A 29 15.03 7.22 17.00
C LEU A 29 15.83 6.90 15.73
N GLN A 30 16.64 7.82 15.24
CA GLN A 30 17.45 7.66 14.01
C GLN A 30 18.63 6.71 14.18
N GLN A 31 19.15 6.55 15.40
CA GLN A 31 20.23 5.60 15.71
C GLN A 31 19.77 4.14 15.69
N GLN A 32 18.46 3.88 15.70
CA GLN A 32 17.96 2.52 15.71
C GLN A 32 18.19 1.85 14.36
N THR A 33 18.87 0.72 14.41
CA THR A 33 19.08 -0.20 13.28
C THR A 33 18.28 -1.48 13.50
N ASN A 34 18.18 -2.34 12.48
CA ASN A 34 17.45 -3.61 12.58
C ASN A 34 17.93 -4.47 13.76
N ASP A 35 19.22 -4.43 14.09
CA ASP A 35 19.84 -5.22 15.16
C ASP A 35 19.57 -4.63 16.56
N LEU A 36 19.51 -3.30 16.67
CA LEU A 36 19.31 -2.61 17.96
C LEU A 36 17.83 -2.49 18.34
N LEU A 37 16.95 -2.43 17.33
CA LEU A 37 15.54 -2.12 17.51
C LEU A 37 14.80 -3.03 18.52
N PRO A 38 14.99 -4.37 18.57
CA PRO A 38 14.32 -5.22 19.57
C PRO A 38 14.68 -4.85 21.00
N SER A 39 15.98 -4.64 21.25
CA SER A 39 16.46 -4.28 22.58
C SER A 39 15.95 -2.92 23.01
N PHE A 40 15.94 -1.94 22.09
CA PHE A 40 15.40 -0.62 22.36
C PHE A 40 13.91 -0.66 22.66
N ILE A 41 13.13 -1.39 21.86
CA ILE A 41 11.69 -1.57 22.08
C ILE A 41 11.43 -2.23 23.43
N SER A 42 12.15 -3.31 23.77
CA SER A 42 11.99 -4.00 25.05
C SER A 42 12.32 -3.11 26.25
N GLN A 43 13.32 -2.24 26.14
CA GLN A 43 13.77 -1.38 27.24
C GLN A 43 12.91 -0.12 27.37
N SER A 44 12.52 0.48 26.26
CA SER A 44 11.87 1.79 26.21
C SER A 44 10.39 1.74 25.81
N PHE A 45 9.75 0.56 25.85
CA PHE A 45 8.38 0.36 25.39
C PHE A 45 7.41 1.40 25.95
N GLN A 46 7.40 1.60 27.27
CA GLN A 46 6.47 2.55 27.91
C GLN A 46 6.73 3.99 27.46
N SER A 47 7.99 4.39 27.31
CA SER A 47 8.35 5.71 26.81
C SER A 47 7.97 5.91 25.35
N LEU A 48 8.07 4.87 24.52
CA LEU A 48 7.61 4.92 23.14
C LEU A 48 6.09 5.03 23.06
N VAL A 49 5.35 4.30 23.92
CA VAL A 49 3.89 4.44 24.03
C VAL A 49 3.51 5.88 24.42
N ILE A 50 4.21 6.48 25.39
CA ILE A 50 3.98 7.87 25.81
C ILE A 50 4.27 8.84 24.67
N LEU A 51 5.37 8.65 23.93
CA LEU A 51 5.74 9.48 22.79
C LEU A 51 4.70 9.42 21.66
N GLU A 52 4.22 8.24 21.32
CA GLU A 52 3.17 8.04 20.30
C GLU A 52 1.84 8.64 20.75
N HIS A 53 1.42 8.43 22.00
CA HIS A 53 0.21 9.06 22.53
C HIS A 53 0.31 10.59 22.54
N TRP A 54 1.47 11.12 22.90
CA TRP A 54 1.74 12.56 22.83
C TRP A 54 1.61 13.06 21.38
N ALA A 55 2.19 12.34 20.42
CA ALA A 55 2.12 12.69 19.01
C ALA A 55 0.67 12.71 18.51
N TRP A 56 -0.10 11.66 18.77
CA TRP A 56 -1.53 11.57 18.42
C TRP A 56 -2.36 12.70 19.03
N LYS A 57 -2.14 13.02 20.31
CA LYS A 57 -2.84 14.10 21.00
C LYS A 57 -2.50 15.48 20.43
N LEU A 58 -1.24 15.72 20.09
CA LEU A 58 -0.81 16.97 19.48
C LEU A 58 -1.43 17.14 18.08
N LEU A 59 -1.45 16.05 17.30
CA LEU A 59 -2.10 15.99 16.00
C LEU A 59 -3.61 16.24 16.09
N SER A 60 -4.26 15.92 17.21
CA SER A 60 -5.72 16.01 17.37
C SER A 60 -6.24 17.34 17.93
N HIS A 61 -5.47 18.07 18.76
CA HIS A 61 -6.00 19.27 19.42
C HIS A 61 -5.49 20.62 18.90
N ASN A 62 -4.22 20.76 18.52
CA ASN A 62 -3.62 22.09 18.31
C ASN A 62 -2.42 22.09 17.34
N PHE A 63 -2.37 21.16 16.39
CA PHE A 63 -1.19 21.03 15.54
C PHE A 63 -0.84 22.31 14.77
N HIS A 64 -1.86 23.06 14.31
CA HIS A 64 -1.66 24.34 13.62
C HIS A 64 -0.94 25.42 14.45
N GLN A 65 -0.87 25.32 15.77
CA GLN A 65 -0.04 26.21 16.60
C GLN A 65 1.45 25.87 16.48
N PHE A 66 1.78 24.62 16.17
CA PHE A 66 3.14 24.08 16.12
C PHE A 66 3.64 23.85 14.68
N ILE A 67 2.76 23.85 13.68
CA ILE A 67 3.09 23.52 12.28
C ILE A 67 4.17 24.41 11.66
N ASN A 68 4.30 25.66 12.12
CA ASN A 68 5.33 26.59 11.63
C ASN A 68 6.69 26.39 12.30
N GLN A 69 6.78 25.50 13.29
CA GLN A 69 8.02 25.21 14.00
C GLN A 69 8.69 23.97 13.39
N THR A 70 9.81 24.18 12.71
CA THR A 70 10.54 23.12 11.99
C THR A 70 10.84 21.90 12.85
N ASN A 71 11.15 22.09 14.14
CA ASN A 71 11.52 20.99 15.04
C ASN A 71 10.37 20.00 15.28
N TYR A 72 9.13 20.50 15.35
CA TYR A 72 7.96 19.63 15.44
C TYR A 72 7.81 18.83 14.15
N LEU A 73 7.84 19.50 12.99
CA LEU A 73 7.74 18.83 11.67
C LEU A 73 8.80 17.73 11.50
N GLU A 74 10.04 18.02 11.88
CA GLU A 74 11.15 17.05 11.82
C GLU A 74 10.95 15.88 12.77
N LEU A 75 10.48 16.11 14.00
CA LEU A 75 10.18 15.03 14.94
C LEU A 75 9.05 14.14 14.42
N PHE A 76 7.96 14.72 13.91
CA PHE A 76 6.87 13.94 13.34
C PHE A 76 7.36 13.12 12.14
N HIS A 77 8.12 13.72 11.24
CA HIS A 77 8.70 12.96 10.14
C HIS A 77 9.59 11.80 10.63
N CYS A 78 10.42 12.04 11.66
CA CYS A 78 11.26 11.02 12.27
C CYS A 78 10.45 9.87 12.90
N LEU A 79 9.37 10.20 13.61
CA LEU A 79 8.45 9.21 14.19
C LEU A 79 7.75 8.38 13.11
N GLY A 80 7.30 9.03 12.04
CA GLY A 80 6.71 8.35 10.89
C GLY A 80 7.67 7.33 10.27
N LEU A 81 8.95 7.70 10.08
CA LEU A 81 9.99 6.79 9.58
C LEU A 81 10.32 5.68 10.58
N PHE A 82 10.37 5.99 11.88
CA PHE A 82 10.59 5.00 12.92
C PHE A 82 9.47 3.94 12.92
N ASN A 83 8.21 4.36 12.79
CA ASN A 83 7.05 3.46 12.69
C ASN A 83 7.11 2.59 11.44
N TYR A 84 7.48 3.17 10.30
CA TYR A 84 7.70 2.41 9.07
C TYR A 84 8.78 1.33 9.27
N MET A 85 9.91 1.69 9.88
CA MET A 85 10.96 0.73 10.22
C MET A 85 10.47 -0.35 11.20
N LEU A 86 9.72 0.01 12.23
CA LEU A 86 9.14 -0.92 13.19
C LEU A 86 8.24 -1.98 12.52
N ILE A 87 7.48 -1.58 11.50
CA ILE A 87 6.61 -2.47 10.73
C ILE A 87 7.45 -3.53 10.01
N PHE A 88 8.41 -3.09 9.19
CA PHE A 88 9.07 -3.95 8.23
C PHE A 88 10.35 -4.62 8.74
N ASN A 89 11.14 -3.94 9.58
CA ASN A 89 12.54 -4.29 9.78
C ASN A 89 12.83 -5.24 10.94
N ASN A 90 11.81 -5.72 11.66
CA ASN A 90 12.04 -6.70 12.70
C ASN A 90 10.89 -7.71 12.90
N LYS A 91 11.19 -8.99 12.61
CA LYS A 91 10.28 -10.13 12.83
C LYS A 91 10.24 -10.60 14.29
N GLN A 92 11.22 -10.21 15.12
CA GLN A 92 11.30 -10.61 16.54
C GLN A 92 10.35 -9.79 17.41
N ILE A 93 9.96 -8.60 16.96
CA ILE A 93 8.96 -7.78 17.67
C ILE A 93 7.58 -8.31 17.33
N GLU A 94 6.85 -8.71 18.37
CA GLU A 94 5.51 -9.25 18.21
C GLU A 94 4.55 -8.23 17.58
N ALA A 95 3.65 -8.72 16.72
CA ALA A 95 2.71 -7.88 15.99
C ALA A 95 1.82 -7.02 16.92
N HIS A 96 1.45 -7.55 18.09
CA HIS A 96 0.60 -6.83 19.04
C HIS A 96 1.33 -5.62 19.67
N ILE A 97 2.65 -5.71 19.87
CA ILE A 97 3.49 -4.60 20.35
C ILE A 97 3.51 -3.49 19.29
N LYS A 98 3.69 -3.86 18.01
CA LYS A 98 3.64 -2.90 16.89
C LYS A 98 2.29 -2.19 16.82
N LEU A 99 1.20 -2.93 16.99
CA LEU A 99 -0.15 -2.39 17.03
C LEU A 99 -0.32 -1.34 18.15
N SER A 100 0.09 -1.68 19.37
CA SER A 100 -0.04 -0.79 20.54
C SER A 100 0.80 0.49 20.45
N LEU A 101 1.85 0.51 19.64
CA LEU A 101 2.65 1.70 19.39
C LEU A 101 2.04 2.58 18.29
N ILE A 102 1.59 1.97 17.19
CA ILE A 102 1.23 2.72 15.98
C ILE A 102 -0.23 3.18 15.98
N ILE A 103 -1.16 2.35 16.47
CA ILE A 103 -2.59 2.66 16.47
C ILE A 103 -2.95 3.25 17.84
N PRO A 104 -3.58 4.44 17.91
CA PRO A 104 -4.02 5.01 19.18
C PRO A 104 -5.10 4.12 19.80
N ASP A 105 -5.39 4.28 21.08
CA ASP A 105 -6.47 3.54 21.75
C ASP A 105 -7.81 4.31 21.75
N ASN A 106 -7.81 5.56 21.31
CA ASN A 106 -8.93 6.47 21.44
C ASN A 106 -9.46 6.99 20.09
N ILE A 107 -10.72 6.62 19.77
CA ILE A 107 -11.48 7.09 18.60
C ILE A 107 -11.67 8.61 18.59
N GLN A 108 -11.81 9.27 19.74
CA GLN A 108 -11.99 10.73 19.80
C GLN A 108 -10.81 11.50 19.21
N LEU A 109 -9.57 11.00 19.41
CA LEU A 109 -8.38 11.60 18.79
C LEU A 109 -8.47 11.59 17.26
N ILE A 110 -9.01 10.51 16.70
CA ILE A 110 -9.23 10.37 15.26
C ILE A 110 -10.29 11.36 14.76
N ASP A 111 -11.42 11.49 15.47
CA ASP A 111 -12.48 12.43 15.10
C ASP A 111 -11.98 13.88 15.07
N GLU A 112 -11.20 14.26 16.08
CA GLU A 112 -10.59 15.58 16.17
C GLU A 112 -9.57 15.85 15.06
N ILE A 113 -8.77 14.86 14.68
CA ILE A 113 -7.88 14.95 13.51
C ILE A 113 -8.70 15.27 12.25
N PHE A 114 -9.79 14.52 12.00
CA PHE A 114 -10.64 14.80 10.84
C PHE A 114 -11.29 16.18 10.92
N ASN A 115 -11.73 16.62 12.10
CA ASN A 115 -12.26 17.96 12.32
C ASN A 115 -11.22 19.05 12.03
N GLN A 116 -9.94 18.78 12.25
CA GLN A 116 -8.86 19.70 11.84
C GLN A 116 -8.68 19.69 10.32
N ILE A 117 -8.61 18.52 9.68
CA ILE A 117 -8.45 18.42 8.21
C ILE A 117 -9.55 19.21 7.49
N GLU A 118 -10.80 19.13 7.97
CA GLU A 118 -11.95 19.85 7.40
C GLU A 118 -11.82 21.38 7.48
N LYS A 119 -11.09 21.90 8.47
CA LYS A 119 -10.88 23.35 8.67
C LYS A 119 -9.74 23.92 7.82
N ILE A 120 -8.90 23.07 7.23
CA ILE A 120 -7.73 23.49 6.46
C ILE A 120 -8.14 24.07 5.11
N LYS A 121 -7.82 25.34 4.90
CA LYS A 121 -8.04 26.05 3.63
C LYS A 121 -6.82 26.02 2.70
N ASN A 122 -5.61 25.95 3.25
CA ASN A 122 -4.38 25.88 2.46
C ASN A 122 -4.23 24.49 1.84
N PHE A 123 -4.14 24.39 0.51
CA PHE A 123 -4.00 23.10 -0.18
C PHE A 123 -2.61 22.47 -0.02
N ASN A 124 -1.61 23.27 0.38
CA ASN A 124 -0.24 22.84 0.64
C ASN A 124 0.07 22.82 2.15
N ASP A 125 -0.93 22.67 2.99
CA ASP A 125 -0.73 22.61 4.44
C ASP A 125 0.12 21.37 4.81
N PRO A 126 1.21 21.53 5.61
CA PRO A 126 2.07 20.42 6.02
C PRO A 126 1.34 19.33 6.82
N PHE A 127 0.19 19.64 7.43
CA PHE A 127 -0.57 18.68 8.21
C PHE A 127 -1.02 17.49 7.35
N TYR A 128 -1.37 17.73 6.08
CA TYR A 128 -1.71 16.65 5.14
C TYR A 128 -0.58 15.64 5.02
N THR A 129 0.66 16.10 4.84
CA THR A 129 1.83 15.22 4.70
C THR A 129 2.08 14.40 5.97
N ILE A 130 1.94 15.03 7.14
CA ILE A 130 2.16 14.33 8.42
C ILE A 130 1.08 13.29 8.65
N ILE A 131 -0.19 13.68 8.56
CA ILE A 131 -1.27 12.71 8.83
C ILE A 131 -1.32 11.60 7.78
N SER A 132 -0.95 11.90 6.52
CA SER A 132 -0.73 10.89 5.49
C SER A 132 0.26 9.83 5.95
N CYS A 133 1.42 10.23 6.47
CA CYS A 133 2.44 9.29 6.93
C CYS A 133 1.91 8.34 8.02
N TRP A 134 1.11 8.84 8.96
CA TRP A 134 0.51 8.00 10.01
C TRP A 134 -0.54 7.03 9.44
N PHE A 135 -1.45 7.50 8.61
CA PHE A 135 -2.47 6.64 8.00
C PHE A 135 -1.86 5.59 7.05
N GLU A 136 -0.79 5.95 6.35
CA GLU A 136 -0.02 5.04 5.50
C GLU A 136 0.70 3.97 6.35
N ASN A 137 1.32 4.34 7.47
CA ASN A 137 1.91 3.39 8.41
C ASN A 137 0.87 2.42 8.99
N ILE A 138 -0.32 2.89 9.34
CA ILE A 138 -1.43 2.01 9.73
C ILE A 138 -1.74 1.04 8.58
N SER A 139 -1.80 1.53 7.35
CA SER A 139 -2.09 0.68 6.17
C SER A 139 -1.02 -0.37 5.92
N TYR A 140 0.26 -0.03 6.08
CA TYR A 140 1.37 -0.99 6.03
C TYR A 140 1.29 -2.03 7.16
N LEU A 141 0.97 -1.60 8.39
CA LEU A 141 0.80 -2.52 9.51
C LEU A 141 -0.33 -3.52 9.26
N ILE A 142 -1.49 -3.04 8.78
CA ILE A 142 -2.64 -3.89 8.42
C ILE A 142 -2.28 -4.83 7.26
N HIS A 143 -1.50 -4.35 6.29
CA HIS A 143 -1.00 -5.19 5.20
C HIS A 143 -0.17 -6.37 5.72
N GLU A 144 0.80 -6.10 6.60
CA GLU A 144 1.69 -7.13 7.13
C GLU A 144 1.01 -8.06 8.14
N HIS A 145 0.00 -7.56 8.86
CA HIS A 145 -0.68 -8.26 9.95
C HIS A 145 -2.20 -8.24 9.77
N THR A 146 -2.69 -9.11 8.90
CA THR A 146 -4.10 -9.16 8.50
C THR A 146 -5.07 -9.43 9.66
N GLN A 147 -4.61 -9.97 10.79
CA GLN A 147 -5.44 -10.14 11.99
C GLN A 147 -5.93 -8.80 12.59
N PHE A 148 -5.29 -7.67 12.27
CA PHE A 148 -5.66 -6.35 12.77
C PHE A 148 -6.68 -5.62 11.89
N GLU A 149 -7.07 -6.22 10.77
CA GLU A 149 -8.06 -5.67 9.85
C GLU A 149 -9.42 -5.37 10.51
N THR A 150 -9.73 -6.02 11.64
CA THR A 150 -10.95 -5.81 12.43
C THR A 150 -10.82 -4.77 13.54
N SER A 151 -9.69 -4.06 13.63
CA SER A 151 -9.48 -2.98 14.60
C SER A 151 -10.56 -1.90 14.47
N SER A 152 -11.24 -1.58 15.58
CA SER A 152 -12.32 -0.58 15.61
C SER A 152 -11.84 0.80 15.15
N ILE A 153 -10.60 1.17 15.49
CA ILE A 153 -10.01 2.45 15.13
C ILE A 153 -9.65 2.49 13.65
N PHE A 154 -9.08 1.41 13.11
CA PHE A 154 -8.82 1.31 11.68
C PHE A 154 -10.13 1.40 10.87
N ILE A 155 -11.16 0.66 11.28
CA ILE A 155 -12.49 0.72 10.67
C ILE A 155 -13.04 2.15 10.72
N HIS A 156 -12.95 2.82 11.86
CA HIS A 156 -13.43 4.19 12.04
C HIS A 156 -12.71 5.19 11.12
N ILE A 157 -11.37 5.11 11.03
CA ILE A 157 -10.57 5.91 10.09
C ILE A 157 -11.07 5.70 8.66
N CYS A 158 -11.28 4.45 8.25
CA CYS A 158 -11.72 4.12 6.90
C CYS A 158 -13.14 4.61 6.61
N GLN A 159 -14.04 4.55 7.59
CA GLN A 159 -15.39 5.10 7.46
C GLN A 159 -15.36 6.62 7.29
N ARG A 160 -14.54 7.33 8.07
CA ARG A 160 -14.38 8.80 7.94
C ARG A 160 -13.73 9.17 6.60
N LEU A 161 -12.66 8.48 6.18
CA LEU A 161 -12.03 8.67 4.87
C LEU A 161 -13.01 8.43 3.72
N GLY A 162 -13.75 7.32 3.80
CA GLY A 162 -14.74 6.94 2.79
C GLY A 162 -15.81 8.00 2.59
N HIS A 163 -16.50 8.40 3.66
CA HIS A 163 -17.61 9.36 3.58
C HIS A 163 -17.15 10.78 3.24
N ASN A 164 -16.11 11.27 3.91
CA ASN A 164 -15.77 12.70 3.85
C ASN A 164 -14.84 13.03 2.68
N TYR A 165 -14.05 12.07 2.20
CA TYR A 165 -13.00 12.32 1.22
C TYR A 165 -13.22 11.49 -0.04
N LEU A 166 -13.22 10.16 0.07
CA LEU A 166 -13.26 9.28 -1.09
C LEU A 166 -14.56 9.41 -1.86
N LEU A 167 -15.73 9.57 -1.22
CA LEU A 167 -17.02 9.79 -1.89
C LEU A 167 -17.32 11.26 -2.25
N SER A 168 -16.42 12.19 -1.92
CA SER A 168 -16.64 13.61 -2.20
C SER A 168 -16.51 13.92 -3.70
N ASP A 169 -17.07 15.06 -4.13
CA ASP A 169 -16.85 15.58 -5.48
C ASP A 169 -15.41 16.07 -5.69
N GLN A 170 -14.75 16.53 -4.61
CA GLN A 170 -13.35 16.96 -4.64
C GLN A 170 -12.41 15.82 -5.06
N TYR A 171 -12.63 14.60 -4.57
CA TYR A 171 -11.87 13.42 -5.00
C TYR A 171 -12.05 13.17 -6.49
N LYS A 172 -13.29 13.23 -6.98
CA LYS A 172 -13.62 13.07 -8.40
C LYS A 172 -12.96 14.15 -9.26
N ASP A 173 -12.93 15.40 -8.80
CA ASP A 173 -12.28 16.48 -9.53
C ASP A 173 -10.75 16.31 -9.59
N TYR A 174 -10.14 15.77 -8.55
CA TYR A 174 -8.72 15.40 -8.58
C TYR A 174 -8.43 14.24 -9.53
N LEU A 175 -9.31 13.24 -9.65
CA LEU A 175 -9.16 12.20 -10.69
C LEU A 175 -9.26 12.79 -12.11
N LYS A 176 -10.17 13.72 -12.36
CA LYS A 176 -10.23 14.42 -13.66
C LYS A 176 -8.97 15.21 -13.96
N GLN A 177 -8.35 15.83 -12.94
CA GLN A 177 -7.07 16.52 -13.11
C GLN A 177 -5.95 15.55 -13.46
N LEU A 178 -5.96 14.34 -12.88
CA LEU A 178 -5.04 13.28 -13.29
C LEU A 178 -5.21 12.88 -14.76
N CYS A 179 -6.37 13.07 -15.40
CA CYS A 179 -6.52 12.82 -16.84
C CYS A 179 -5.81 13.85 -17.74
N GLN A 180 -5.17 14.90 -17.19
CA GLN A 180 -4.43 15.87 -17.99
C GLN A 180 -3.10 15.29 -18.49
N LYS A 181 -2.79 15.46 -19.78
CA LYS A 181 -1.60 14.87 -20.42
C LYS A 181 -0.28 15.37 -19.83
N ASP A 182 -0.23 16.65 -19.43
CA ASP A 182 0.97 17.29 -18.90
C ASP A 182 1.07 17.26 -17.36
N ILE A 183 0.27 16.40 -16.70
CA ILE A 183 0.21 16.34 -15.23
C ILE A 183 1.54 15.97 -14.58
N SER A 184 2.44 15.28 -15.30
CA SER A 184 3.79 14.95 -14.81
C SER A 184 4.68 16.18 -14.62
N GLN A 185 4.32 17.31 -15.23
CA GLN A 185 5.01 18.60 -15.08
C GLN A 185 4.39 19.48 -14.01
N ILE A 186 3.22 19.10 -13.47
CA ILE A 186 2.49 19.85 -12.45
C ILE A 186 2.97 19.44 -11.06
N ILE A 187 3.08 20.43 -10.17
CA ILE A 187 3.37 20.20 -8.74
C ILE A 187 2.07 19.80 -8.05
N PHE A 188 2.01 18.58 -7.52
CA PHE A 188 0.86 18.14 -6.73
C PHE A 188 0.85 18.84 -5.38
N THR A 189 -0.32 19.33 -4.99
CA THR A 189 -0.55 19.86 -3.65
C THR A 189 -0.60 18.72 -2.62
N THR A 190 -0.24 19.01 -1.36
CA THR A 190 -0.30 18.01 -0.29
C THR A 190 -1.71 17.50 -0.07
N LYS A 191 -2.73 18.35 -0.26
CA LYS A 191 -4.14 17.95 -0.24
C LYS A 191 -4.50 17.00 -1.38
N GLN A 192 -4.06 17.24 -2.61
CA GLN A 192 -4.30 16.31 -3.73
C GLN A 192 -3.69 14.93 -3.45
N LEU A 193 -2.46 14.89 -2.93
CA LEU A 193 -1.79 13.65 -2.55
C LEU A 193 -2.56 12.94 -1.43
N PHE A 194 -2.97 13.64 -0.37
CA PHE A 194 -3.79 13.04 0.68
C PHE A 194 -5.05 12.36 0.11
N TYR A 195 -5.77 13.04 -0.78
CA TYR A 195 -6.97 12.49 -1.41
C TYR A 195 -6.65 11.26 -2.27
N ILE A 196 -5.76 11.37 -3.24
CA ILE A 196 -5.56 10.30 -4.23
C ILE A 196 -4.69 9.17 -3.68
N LYS A 197 -3.57 9.49 -3.03
CA LYS A 197 -2.64 8.50 -2.46
C LYS A 197 -3.23 7.92 -1.19
N THR A 198 -3.29 8.73 -0.13
CA THR A 198 -3.51 8.24 1.24
C THR A 198 -4.91 7.64 1.38
N CYS A 199 -5.96 8.33 0.95
CA CYS A 199 -7.32 7.78 1.05
C CYS A 199 -7.46 6.48 0.26
N SER A 200 -6.97 6.41 -0.99
CA SER A 200 -7.06 5.18 -1.80
C SER A 200 -6.30 4.03 -1.14
N PHE A 201 -5.11 4.30 -0.64
CA PHE A 201 -4.25 3.29 -0.02
C PHE A 201 -4.88 2.71 1.26
N VAL A 202 -5.32 3.58 2.18
CA VAL A 202 -5.98 3.16 3.42
C VAL A 202 -7.27 2.41 3.12
N PHE A 203 -8.06 2.93 2.19
CA PHE A 203 -9.36 2.36 1.87
C PHE A 203 -9.26 1.02 1.12
N ARG A 204 -8.20 0.83 0.32
CA ARG A 204 -7.86 -0.47 -0.26
C ARG A 204 -7.68 -1.54 0.82
N MET A 205 -7.03 -1.21 1.94
CA MET A 205 -6.90 -2.16 3.05
C MET A 205 -8.28 -2.54 3.59
N TYR A 206 -9.14 -1.56 3.79
CA TYR A 206 -10.48 -1.75 4.35
C TYR A 206 -11.39 -2.64 3.50
N ILE A 207 -11.41 -2.45 2.18
CA ILE A 207 -12.27 -3.23 1.26
C ILE A 207 -11.90 -4.72 1.27
N CYS A 208 -10.62 -5.04 1.41
CA CYS A 208 -10.16 -6.44 1.46
C CYS A 208 -10.56 -7.18 2.74
N SER A 209 -11.04 -6.46 3.75
CA SER A 209 -11.07 -6.94 5.12
C SER A 209 -12.45 -7.26 5.68
N ILE A 210 -13.48 -6.48 5.29
CA ILE A 210 -14.77 -6.55 5.99
C ILE A 210 -15.95 -6.32 5.05
N ILE A 211 -16.26 -7.30 4.21
CA ILE A 211 -17.38 -7.27 3.24
C ILE A 211 -18.71 -6.98 3.95
N ASP A 212 -18.94 -7.59 5.11
CA ASP A 212 -20.26 -7.59 5.76
C ASP A 212 -20.49 -6.41 6.71
N LYS A 213 -19.47 -5.58 7.00
CA LYS A 213 -19.57 -4.47 7.96
C LYS A 213 -19.21 -3.11 7.38
N THR A 214 -18.95 -3.04 6.08
CA THR A 214 -18.71 -1.78 5.38
C THR A 214 -20.02 -1.22 4.81
N PRO A 215 -20.31 0.09 4.99
CA PRO A 215 -21.46 0.73 4.34
C PRO A 215 -21.20 1.00 2.85
N PHE A 216 -19.95 0.92 2.39
CA PHE A 216 -19.56 1.14 1.01
C PHE A 216 -19.65 -0.16 0.21
N LYS A 217 -19.95 -0.10 -1.09
CA LYS A 217 -19.96 -1.27 -1.97
C LYS A 217 -19.00 -1.11 -3.15
N GLY A 218 -18.29 -2.19 -3.50
CA GLY A 218 -17.27 -2.19 -4.55
C GLY A 218 -17.85 -1.85 -5.91
N ASP A 219 -19.05 -2.34 -6.22
CA ASP A 219 -19.73 -2.05 -7.48
C ASP A 219 -20.11 -0.56 -7.61
N GLU A 220 -20.52 0.09 -6.51
CA GLU A 220 -20.83 1.52 -6.48
C GLU A 220 -19.57 2.36 -6.71
N LEU A 221 -18.45 2.00 -6.07
CA LEU A 221 -17.16 2.67 -6.25
C LEU A 221 -16.64 2.52 -7.68
N LEU A 222 -16.75 1.33 -8.26
CA LEU A 222 -16.37 1.06 -9.65
C LEU A 222 -17.25 1.85 -10.63
N LYS A 223 -18.57 1.93 -10.41
CA LYS A 223 -19.46 2.78 -11.23
C LYS A 223 -19.08 4.26 -11.14
N ARG A 224 -18.61 4.71 -9.97
CA ARG A 224 -18.27 6.12 -9.74
C ARG A 224 -16.91 6.51 -10.33
N TYR A 225 -15.91 5.64 -10.24
CA TYR A 225 -14.51 5.98 -10.55
C TYR A 225 -13.86 5.14 -11.66
N GLY A 226 -14.48 4.04 -12.08
CA GLY A 226 -13.90 3.11 -13.04
C GLY A 226 -13.55 3.77 -14.38
N ASN A 227 -14.42 4.64 -14.90
CA ASN A 227 -14.15 5.33 -16.16
C ASN A 227 -12.98 6.31 -16.08
N ASP A 228 -12.91 7.10 -14.99
CA ASP A 228 -11.79 8.04 -14.78
C ASP A 228 -10.47 7.27 -14.64
N TYR A 229 -10.48 6.17 -13.89
CA TYR A 229 -9.33 5.26 -13.77
C TYR A 229 -8.87 4.70 -15.12
N LEU A 230 -9.79 4.17 -15.94
CA LEU A 230 -9.43 3.62 -17.25
C LEU A 230 -8.79 4.67 -18.16
N GLN A 231 -9.32 5.90 -18.14
CA GLN A 231 -8.75 7.02 -18.88
C GLN A 231 -7.35 7.39 -18.37
N ILE A 232 -7.14 7.43 -17.05
CA ILE A 232 -5.81 7.69 -16.45
C ILE A 232 -4.79 6.65 -16.94
N ILE A 233 -5.14 5.35 -16.91
CA ILE A 233 -4.25 4.29 -17.39
C ILE A 233 -3.97 4.44 -18.90
N LEU A 234 -5.00 4.69 -19.70
CA LEU A 234 -4.86 4.86 -21.14
C LEU A 234 -3.91 6.02 -21.49
N ILE A 235 -4.07 7.17 -20.82
CA ILE A 235 -3.27 8.37 -21.08
C ILE A 235 -1.83 8.18 -20.61
N HIS A 236 -1.63 7.74 -19.37
CA HIS A 236 -0.31 7.79 -18.74
C HIS A 236 0.55 6.57 -19.03
N SER A 237 -0.03 5.45 -19.46
CA SER A 237 0.74 4.25 -19.82
C SER A 237 1.78 4.50 -20.93
N TYR A 238 1.59 5.52 -21.78
CA TYR A 238 2.54 5.90 -22.83
C TYR A 238 3.66 6.83 -22.36
N THR A 239 3.54 7.41 -21.15
CA THR A 239 4.49 8.40 -20.61
C THR A 239 5.20 7.90 -19.35
N VAL A 240 5.10 6.59 -19.06
CA VAL A 240 5.60 5.95 -17.82
C VAL A 240 7.06 6.29 -17.50
N ASP A 241 7.93 6.40 -18.50
CA ASP A 241 9.34 6.72 -18.32
C ASP A 241 9.60 8.13 -17.78
N THR A 242 8.60 9.01 -17.85
CA THR A 242 8.65 10.43 -17.45
C THR A 242 7.85 10.73 -16.18
N TRP A 243 7.25 9.71 -15.54
CA TRP A 243 6.51 9.92 -14.30
C TRP A 243 7.44 10.42 -13.20
N ASN A 244 7.04 11.50 -12.54
CA ASN A 244 7.66 11.93 -11.29
C ASN A 244 7.16 11.05 -10.13
N GLN A 245 7.79 11.17 -8.96
CA GLN A 245 7.42 10.36 -7.80
C GLN A 245 5.93 10.52 -7.42
N GLN A 246 5.42 11.76 -7.41
CA GLN A 246 4.04 12.05 -7.01
C GLN A 246 3.01 11.37 -7.93
N LEU A 247 3.23 11.41 -9.25
CA LEU A 247 2.37 10.76 -10.23
C LEU A 247 2.46 9.23 -10.11
N LEU A 248 3.67 8.67 -9.96
CA LEU A 248 3.87 7.24 -9.70
C LEU A 248 3.07 6.81 -8.48
N THR A 249 3.23 7.51 -7.36
CA THR A 249 2.51 7.22 -6.12
C THR A 249 0.99 7.27 -6.31
N CYS A 250 0.46 8.33 -6.95
CA CYS A 250 -0.97 8.44 -7.21
C CYS A 250 -1.52 7.30 -8.08
N ILE A 251 -0.85 6.97 -9.19
CA ILE A 251 -1.29 5.89 -10.08
C ILE A 251 -1.20 4.54 -9.39
N THR A 252 -0.13 4.31 -8.63
CA THR A 252 0.09 3.06 -7.86
C THR A 252 -1.07 2.76 -6.93
N HIS A 253 -1.41 3.70 -6.05
CA HIS A 253 -2.46 3.46 -5.06
C HIS A 253 -3.86 3.50 -5.67
N LEU A 254 -4.06 4.21 -6.79
CA LEU A 254 -5.31 4.14 -7.54
C LEU A 254 -5.52 2.79 -8.20
N ILE A 255 -4.49 2.21 -8.84
CA ILE A 255 -4.53 0.84 -9.38
C ILE A 255 -4.86 -0.14 -8.25
N ASP A 256 -4.11 -0.10 -7.15
CA ASP A 256 -4.30 -1.02 -6.03
C ASP A 256 -5.72 -0.94 -5.45
N PHE A 257 -6.27 0.28 -5.30
CA PHE A 257 -7.63 0.52 -4.83
C PHE A 257 -8.72 0.01 -5.80
N ILE A 258 -8.61 0.35 -7.09
CA ILE A 258 -9.61 -0.07 -8.09
C ILE A 258 -9.58 -1.58 -8.27
N CYS A 259 -8.40 -2.19 -8.32
CA CYS A 259 -8.24 -3.62 -8.36
C CYS A 259 -8.92 -4.26 -7.13
N ALA A 260 -8.67 -3.77 -5.90
CA ALA A 260 -9.32 -4.29 -4.70
C ALA A 260 -10.87 -4.22 -4.76
N CYS A 261 -11.45 -3.17 -5.35
CA CYS A 261 -12.89 -3.08 -5.58
C CYS A 261 -13.44 -4.20 -6.46
N CYS A 262 -12.64 -4.76 -7.39
CA CYS A 262 -13.08 -5.84 -8.27
C CYS A 262 -13.28 -7.18 -7.53
N TRP A 263 -12.44 -7.50 -6.53
CA TRP A 263 -12.59 -8.72 -5.71
C TRP A 263 -13.59 -8.56 -4.58
N TRP A 264 -13.72 -7.34 -4.04
CA TRP A 264 -14.65 -7.02 -2.94
C TRP A 264 -14.61 -8.03 -1.79
N GLY A 265 -13.40 -8.36 -1.32
CA GLY A 265 -13.14 -9.33 -0.24
C GLY A 265 -13.44 -10.80 -0.58
N THR A 266 -13.91 -11.11 -1.78
CA THR A 266 -14.13 -12.49 -2.24
C THR A 266 -12.89 -13.06 -2.92
N GLU A 267 -12.84 -14.38 -3.07
CA GLU A 267 -11.74 -15.09 -3.76
C GLU A 267 -11.71 -14.83 -5.29
N LYS A 268 -12.76 -14.23 -5.85
CA LYS A 268 -12.92 -14.00 -7.30
C LYS A 268 -13.24 -12.54 -7.58
N ALA A 269 -12.86 -12.08 -8.77
CA ALA A 269 -13.11 -10.71 -9.20
C ALA A 269 -14.56 -10.48 -9.66
N ILE A 270 -15.52 -10.58 -8.73
CA ILE A 270 -16.96 -10.59 -9.04
C ILE A 270 -17.45 -9.34 -9.80
N TYR A 271 -16.79 -8.19 -9.63
CA TYR A 271 -17.20 -6.92 -10.23
C TYR A 271 -16.34 -6.49 -11.42
N ILE A 272 -15.44 -7.35 -11.90
CA ILE A 272 -14.53 -7.00 -13.01
C ILE A 272 -15.26 -6.54 -14.27
N LYS A 273 -16.45 -7.11 -14.55
CA LYS A 273 -17.27 -6.75 -15.71
C LYS A 273 -17.88 -5.35 -15.64
N ILE A 274 -17.95 -4.74 -14.45
CA ILE A 274 -18.38 -3.34 -14.29
C ILE A 274 -17.28 -2.42 -14.80
N LEU A 275 -16.03 -2.73 -14.47
CA LEU A 275 -14.88 -1.98 -14.94
C LEU A 275 -14.61 -2.24 -16.42
N LEU A 276 -14.54 -3.51 -16.80
CA LEU A 276 -14.15 -3.96 -18.12
C LEU A 276 -15.36 -4.52 -18.87
N SER A 277 -16.22 -3.62 -19.32
CA SER A 277 -17.55 -3.94 -19.88
C SER A 277 -17.55 -4.43 -21.32
N THR A 278 -16.47 -4.16 -22.08
CA THR A 278 -16.31 -4.57 -23.48
C THR A 278 -14.92 -5.14 -23.73
N GLU A 279 -14.77 -5.97 -24.77
CA GLU A 279 -13.47 -6.52 -25.17
C GLU A 279 -12.46 -5.43 -25.51
N THR A 280 -12.88 -4.36 -26.18
CA THR A 280 -12.00 -3.23 -26.50
C THR A 280 -11.40 -2.60 -25.24
N ILE A 281 -12.24 -2.33 -24.23
CA ILE A 281 -11.78 -1.76 -22.95
C ILE A 281 -10.84 -2.73 -22.24
N ILE A 282 -11.14 -4.03 -22.27
CA ILE A 282 -10.26 -5.07 -21.70
C ILE A 282 -8.88 -5.01 -22.35
N TYR A 283 -8.81 -5.03 -23.69
CA TYR A 283 -7.54 -5.06 -24.42
C TYR A 283 -6.72 -3.78 -24.21
N GLU A 284 -7.36 -2.60 -24.30
CA GLU A 284 -6.69 -1.32 -24.08
C GLU A 284 -6.14 -1.22 -22.65
N HIS A 285 -6.91 -1.67 -21.66
CA HIS A 285 -6.49 -1.67 -20.26
C HIS A 285 -5.29 -2.59 -20.04
N ILE A 286 -5.35 -3.82 -20.54
CA ILE A 286 -4.25 -4.79 -20.45
C ILE A 286 -2.99 -4.23 -21.09
N GLN A 287 -3.08 -3.70 -22.32
CA GLN A 287 -1.92 -3.12 -22.98
C GLN A 287 -1.36 -1.92 -22.21
N GLY A 288 -2.22 -1.12 -21.59
CA GLY A 288 -1.82 -0.05 -20.67
C GLY A 288 -1.02 -0.58 -19.47
N LEU A 289 -1.52 -1.63 -18.81
CA LEU A 289 -0.81 -2.28 -17.71
C LEU A 289 0.51 -2.92 -18.15
N ILE A 290 0.55 -3.57 -19.32
CA ILE A 290 1.78 -4.15 -19.91
C ILE A 290 2.84 -3.07 -20.13
N ARG A 291 2.46 -1.90 -20.67
CA ARG A 291 3.38 -0.76 -20.82
C ARG A 291 3.93 -0.28 -19.49
N ILE A 292 3.08 -0.18 -18.46
CA ILE A 292 3.48 0.24 -17.11
C ILE A 292 4.49 -0.74 -16.51
N VAL A 293 4.18 -2.04 -16.51
CA VAL A 293 5.11 -3.06 -15.97
C VAL A 293 6.33 -3.27 -16.87
N GLY A 294 6.30 -2.83 -18.13
CA GLY A 294 7.45 -2.85 -19.03
C GLY A 294 8.54 -1.82 -18.70
N CYS A 295 8.24 -0.85 -17.83
CA CYS A 295 9.19 0.19 -17.42
C CYS A 295 10.31 -0.39 -16.55
N LYS A 296 11.52 -0.50 -17.12
CA LYS A 296 12.69 -1.11 -16.45
C LYS A 296 13.12 -0.41 -15.16
N LYS A 297 12.90 0.92 -15.07
CA LYS A 297 13.24 1.70 -13.87
C LYS A 297 12.52 1.19 -12.62
N PHE A 298 11.31 0.66 -12.77
CA PHE A 298 10.54 0.10 -11.66
C PHE A 298 11.11 -1.24 -11.19
N HIS A 299 11.64 -2.07 -12.11
CA HIS A 299 12.20 -3.38 -11.77
C HIS A 299 13.42 -3.26 -10.86
N GLU A 300 14.24 -2.23 -11.08
CA GLU A 300 15.46 -1.96 -10.31
C GLU A 300 15.17 -1.49 -8.87
N ARG A 301 13.92 -1.12 -8.57
CA ARG A 301 13.49 -0.59 -7.28
C ARG A 301 12.53 -1.50 -6.52
N ILE A 302 12.29 -2.72 -7.01
CA ILE A 302 11.53 -3.71 -6.27
C ILE A 302 12.29 -4.05 -4.98
N ALA A 303 11.70 -3.72 -3.85
CA ALA A 303 12.23 -3.99 -2.53
C ALA A 303 11.82 -5.40 -2.06
N SER A 304 12.49 -5.96 -1.06
CA SER A 304 12.16 -7.28 -0.52
C SER A 304 10.89 -7.30 0.34
N GLN A 305 10.27 -6.14 0.52
CA GLN A 305 9.09 -5.89 1.36
C GLN A 305 8.12 -4.99 0.59
N TRP A 306 6.85 -5.03 0.99
CA TRP A 306 5.79 -4.24 0.36
C TRP A 306 5.80 -2.80 0.88
N CYS A 307 6.89 -2.07 0.57
CA CYS A 307 7.27 -0.89 1.35
C CYS A 307 7.50 0.38 0.50
N ASN A 308 7.57 0.28 -0.83
CA ASN A 308 7.70 1.41 -1.74
C ASN A 308 6.69 1.33 -2.91
N ASP A 309 6.48 2.45 -3.61
CA ASP A 309 5.47 2.57 -4.67
C ASP A 309 5.72 1.60 -5.83
N GLU A 310 6.97 1.41 -6.25
CA GLU A 310 7.32 0.50 -7.34
C GLU A 310 6.97 -0.97 -7.01
N THR A 311 7.27 -1.42 -5.79
CA THR A 311 6.91 -2.77 -5.33
C THR A 311 5.40 -2.93 -5.25
N ILE A 312 4.70 -1.93 -4.71
CA ILE A 312 3.23 -1.94 -4.60
C ILE A 312 2.61 -2.00 -5.99
N LEU A 313 3.07 -1.18 -6.93
CA LEU A 313 2.56 -1.11 -8.30
C LEU A 313 2.68 -2.44 -9.03
N ILE A 314 3.88 -3.03 -9.02
CA ILE A 314 4.12 -4.31 -9.70
C ILE A 314 3.32 -5.43 -9.03
N ASP A 315 3.28 -5.49 -7.69
CA ASP A 315 2.48 -6.47 -6.95
C ASP A 315 0.99 -6.36 -7.33
N SER A 316 0.40 -5.16 -7.27
CA SER A 316 -1.00 -4.93 -7.56
C SER A 316 -1.37 -5.29 -9.00
N ILE A 317 -0.54 -4.95 -9.99
CA ILE A 317 -0.77 -5.32 -11.40
C ILE A 317 -0.69 -6.84 -11.58
N PHE A 318 0.29 -7.50 -10.97
CA PHE A 318 0.48 -8.95 -11.14
C PHE A 318 -0.64 -9.75 -10.47
N ILE A 319 -1.10 -9.31 -9.29
CA ILE A 319 -2.28 -9.88 -8.64
C ILE A 319 -3.52 -9.67 -9.53
N PHE A 320 -3.66 -8.53 -10.19
CA PHE A 320 -4.76 -8.28 -11.11
C PHE A 320 -4.69 -9.15 -12.38
N PHE A 321 -3.50 -9.39 -12.93
CA PHE A 321 -3.37 -10.36 -14.01
C PHE A 321 -3.78 -11.77 -13.56
N MET A 322 -3.23 -12.26 -12.46
CA MET A 322 -3.47 -13.62 -11.96
C MET A 322 -4.90 -13.85 -11.45
N GLY A 323 -5.36 -12.99 -10.55
CA GLY A 323 -6.58 -13.21 -9.78
C GLY A 323 -7.85 -12.70 -10.45
N SER A 324 -7.72 -11.94 -11.53
CA SER A 324 -8.82 -11.21 -12.16
C SER A 324 -8.87 -11.48 -13.66
N LEU A 325 -7.82 -11.10 -14.40
CA LEU A 325 -7.83 -11.09 -15.86
C LEU A 325 -7.70 -12.49 -16.47
N LEU A 326 -6.76 -13.31 -16.01
CA LEU A 326 -6.57 -14.67 -16.56
C LEU A 326 -7.77 -15.61 -16.31
N GLN A 327 -8.65 -15.26 -15.36
CA GLN A 327 -9.90 -16.00 -15.13
C GLN A 327 -11.02 -15.63 -16.13
N ILE A 328 -10.86 -14.56 -16.91
CA ILE A 328 -11.82 -14.19 -17.95
C ILE A 328 -11.65 -15.13 -19.15
N LYS A 329 -12.73 -15.82 -19.51
CA LYS A 329 -12.76 -16.73 -20.66
C LYS A 329 -12.26 -16.05 -21.94
N ASN A 330 -11.39 -16.74 -22.68
CA ASN A 330 -10.73 -16.31 -23.92
C ASN A 330 -9.65 -15.22 -23.77
N LEU A 331 -9.50 -14.60 -22.59
CA LEU A 331 -8.51 -13.54 -22.41
C LEU A 331 -7.08 -14.08 -22.38
N SER A 332 -6.88 -15.31 -21.90
CA SER A 332 -5.58 -15.98 -21.92
C SER A 332 -5.00 -16.06 -23.34
N CYS A 333 -5.82 -16.26 -24.37
CA CYS A 333 -5.37 -16.28 -25.76
C CYS A 333 -4.85 -14.91 -26.24
N PHE A 334 -5.53 -13.83 -25.85
CA PHE A 334 -5.07 -12.47 -26.14
C PHE A 334 -3.75 -12.18 -25.41
N ILE A 335 -3.67 -12.48 -24.12
CA ILE A 335 -2.44 -12.27 -23.32
C ILE A 335 -1.28 -13.10 -23.89
N ARG A 336 -1.53 -14.33 -24.34
CA ARG A 336 -0.55 -15.17 -25.06
C ARG A 336 -0.03 -14.52 -26.35
N SER A 337 -0.87 -13.74 -27.03
CA SER A 337 -0.47 -13.05 -28.26
C SER A 337 0.44 -11.84 -28.02
N GLU A 338 0.47 -11.31 -26.80
CA GLU A 338 1.34 -10.19 -26.39
C GLU A 338 2.77 -10.68 -26.11
N THR A 339 3.50 -11.01 -27.18
CA THR A 339 4.83 -11.66 -27.11
C THR A 339 5.90 -10.94 -26.27
N ILE A 340 5.76 -9.63 -26.05
CA ILE A 340 6.69 -8.84 -25.22
C ILE A 340 6.45 -9.13 -23.72
N LEU A 341 5.22 -9.46 -23.33
CA LEU A 341 4.82 -9.62 -21.94
C LEU A 341 5.58 -10.75 -21.24
N SER A 342 5.74 -11.90 -21.91
CA SER A 342 6.46 -13.04 -21.32
C SER A 342 7.90 -12.67 -20.95
N ASN A 343 8.60 -11.94 -21.82
CA ASN A 343 9.96 -11.47 -21.55
C ASN A 343 10.03 -10.48 -20.38
N ILE A 344 9.04 -9.57 -20.28
CA ILE A 344 8.95 -8.62 -19.16
C ILE A 344 8.74 -9.38 -17.84
N ILE A 345 7.76 -10.28 -17.80
CA ILE A 345 7.41 -11.03 -16.60
C ILE A 345 8.56 -11.94 -16.16
N LEU A 346 9.24 -12.61 -17.10
CA LEU A 346 10.39 -13.45 -16.80
C LEU A 346 11.53 -12.62 -16.18
N ALA A 347 11.82 -11.45 -16.75
CA ALA A 347 12.84 -10.56 -16.20
C ALA A 347 12.51 -10.09 -14.77
N ILE A 348 11.24 -9.78 -14.50
CA ILE A 348 10.78 -9.41 -13.15
C ILE A 348 10.89 -10.61 -12.20
N ALA A 349 10.42 -11.79 -12.61
CA ALA A 349 10.43 -12.99 -11.77
C ALA A 349 11.84 -13.39 -11.32
N GLN A 350 12.83 -13.23 -12.21
CA GLN A 350 14.23 -13.56 -11.93
C GLN A 350 14.95 -12.51 -11.07
N LYS A 351 14.53 -11.23 -11.15
CA LYS A 351 15.18 -10.12 -10.44
C LYS A 351 14.51 -9.75 -9.12
N SER A 352 13.22 -10.02 -8.98
CA SER A 352 12.44 -9.58 -7.82
C SER A 352 12.94 -10.25 -6.55
N CYS A 353 13.25 -9.43 -5.55
CA CYS A 353 13.55 -9.87 -4.19
C CYS A 353 12.30 -9.92 -3.30
N TYR A 354 11.13 -9.54 -3.83
CA TYR A 354 9.84 -9.74 -3.17
C TYR A 354 9.20 -11.03 -3.64
N ASP A 355 9.15 -12.00 -2.74
CA ASP A 355 8.67 -13.35 -2.99
C ASP A 355 7.28 -13.38 -3.66
N ARG A 356 6.36 -12.51 -3.24
CA ARG A 356 4.99 -12.49 -3.77
C ARG A 356 4.92 -12.07 -5.24
N ILE A 357 5.71 -11.06 -5.65
CA ILE A 357 5.82 -10.66 -7.06
C ILE A 357 6.35 -11.83 -7.89
N SER A 358 7.41 -12.50 -7.43
CA SER A 358 8.01 -13.62 -8.15
C SER A 358 7.03 -14.78 -8.30
N VAL A 359 6.28 -15.10 -7.24
CA VAL A 359 5.19 -16.10 -7.28
C VAL A 359 4.14 -15.74 -8.32
N CYS A 360 3.61 -14.52 -8.29
CA CYS A 360 2.60 -14.11 -9.25
C CYS A 360 3.16 -14.08 -10.68
N ALA A 361 4.40 -13.66 -10.86
CA ALA A 361 5.08 -13.64 -12.16
C ALA A 361 5.17 -15.04 -12.78
N TYR A 362 5.64 -16.02 -12.01
CA TYR A 362 5.70 -17.41 -12.47
C TYR A 362 4.32 -18.01 -12.71
N GLY A 363 3.34 -17.66 -11.88
CA GLY A 363 1.94 -18.03 -12.12
C GLY A 363 1.41 -17.50 -13.45
N ILE A 364 1.72 -16.25 -13.82
CA ILE A 364 1.29 -15.69 -15.10
C ILE A 364 1.99 -16.42 -16.25
N LEU A 365 3.31 -16.64 -16.14
CA LEU A 365 4.08 -17.36 -17.15
C LEU A 365 3.52 -18.77 -17.42
N ALA A 366 3.12 -19.49 -16.38
CA ALA A 366 2.51 -20.81 -16.51
C ALA A 366 1.21 -20.78 -17.32
N GLU A 367 0.44 -19.69 -17.27
CA GLU A 367 -0.81 -19.53 -18.02
C GLU A 367 -0.60 -19.05 -19.46
N ILE A 368 0.47 -18.31 -19.74
CA ILE A 368 0.69 -17.63 -21.03
C ILE A 368 1.75 -18.28 -21.93
N LEU A 369 2.60 -19.15 -21.41
CA LEU A 369 3.61 -19.84 -22.21
C LEU A 369 3.08 -21.18 -22.74
N SER A 370 3.56 -21.61 -23.90
CA SER A 370 3.37 -23.00 -24.36
C SER A 370 4.24 -23.98 -23.55
N ASP A 371 3.93 -25.27 -23.60
CA ASP A 371 4.75 -26.31 -22.98
C ASP A 371 6.20 -26.30 -23.49
N GLU A 372 6.44 -25.97 -24.77
CA GLU A 372 7.81 -25.84 -25.28
C GLU A 372 8.52 -24.62 -24.68
N GLN A 373 7.84 -23.47 -24.65
CA GLN A 373 8.41 -22.25 -24.07
C GLN A 373 8.68 -22.40 -22.56
N LEU A 374 7.82 -23.10 -21.83
CA LEU A 374 8.04 -23.41 -20.42
C LEU A 374 9.28 -24.30 -20.21
N LYS A 375 9.57 -25.23 -21.13
CA LYS A 375 10.78 -26.08 -21.07
C LYS A 375 12.06 -25.30 -21.33
N GLU A 376 12.01 -24.31 -22.21
CA GLU A 376 13.15 -23.43 -22.54
C GLU A 376 13.48 -22.47 -21.40
N VAL A 377 12.44 -22.06 -20.68
CA VAL A 377 12.54 -21.20 -19.53
C VAL A 377 13.08 -22.04 -18.36
N THR A 378 14.40 -22.00 -18.14
CA THR A 378 15.14 -22.75 -17.10
C THR A 378 14.74 -22.31 -15.68
N ILE A 379 13.52 -22.64 -15.26
CA ILE A 379 12.99 -22.30 -13.95
C ILE A 379 12.55 -23.57 -13.18
N THR A 380 12.33 -24.71 -13.84
CA THR A 380 11.68 -25.89 -13.25
C THR A 380 12.29 -26.39 -11.92
N ASP A 381 13.61 -26.31 -11.76
CA ASP A 381 14.27 -26.74 -10.52
C ASP A 381 14.08 -25.70 -9.39
N ASN A 382 14.06 -24.41 -9.72
CA ASN A 382 13.91 -23.31 -8.75
C ASN A 382 12.45 -23.01 -8.41
N ILE A 383 11.51 -23.16 -9.34
CA ILE A 383 10.09 -22.82 -9.16
C ILE A 383 9.45 -23.72 -8.11
N SER A 384 9.73 -25.03 -8.18
CA SER A 384 9.13 -26.01 -7.27
C SER A 384 9.65 -25.81 -5.84
N GLU A 385 10.97 -25.70 -5.68
CA GLU A 385 11.61 -25.39 -4.39
C GLU A 385 11.12 -24.05 -3.84
N PHE A 386 11.04 -23.02 -4.68
CA PHE A 386 10.52 -21.71 -4.32
C PHE A 386 9.06 -21.79 -3.87
N PHE A 387 8.16 -22.44 -4.61
CA PHE A 387 6.77 -22.61 -4.21
C PHE A 387 6.63 -23.37 -2.90
N PHE A 388 7.39 -24.46 -2.70
CA PHE A 388 7.41 -25.17 -1.42
C PHE A 388 7.88 -24.27 -0.28
N ARG A 389 8.93 -23.47 -0.47
CA ARG A 389 9.40 -22.48 0.51
C ARG A 389 8.30 -21.47 0.84
N ILE A 390 7.57 -20.97 -0.16
CA ILE A 390 6.47 -20.02 0.06
C ILE A 390 5.32 -20.66 0.82
N LEU A 391 4.95 -21.90 0.49
CA LEU A 391 3.92 -22.64 1.21
C LEU A 391 4.34 -22.90 2.66
N GLU A 392 5.60 -23.27 2.91
CA GLU A 392 6.16 -23.44 4.24
C GLU A 392 6.15 -22.12 5.04
N LEU A 393 6.54 -21.00 4.43
CA LEU A 393 6.47 -19.67 5.05
C LEU A 393 5.03 -19.28 5.39
N ALA A 394 4.09 -19.54 4.48
CA ALA A 394 2.66 -19.27 4.70
C ALA A 394 2.06 -20.16 5.80
N TRP A 395 2.54 -21.40 5.92
CA TRP A 395 2.18 -22.32 6.99
C TRP A 395 2.68 -21.83 8.36
N ASN A 396 3.95 -21.42 8.43
CA ASN A 396 4.59 -20.97 9.66
C ASN A 396 4.15 -19.56 10.11
N HIS A 397 3.67 -18.72 9.19
CA HIS A 397 3.22 -17.36 9.48
C HIS A 397 1.77 -17.11 9.05
N PRO A 398 0.80 -17.76 9.72
CA PRO A 398 -0.56 -17.86 9.25
C PRO A 398 -1.38 -16.57 9.25
N THR A 399 -0.80 -15.49 9.73
CA THR A 399 -1.45 -14.18 9.86
C THR A 399 -0.89 -13.13 8.88
N GLN A 400 0.19 -13.47 8.17
CA GLN A 400 0.79 -12.62 7.15
C GLN A 400 0.09 -12.79 5.79
N ARG A 401 0.07 -11.71 4.98
CA ARG A 401 -0.71 -11.62 3.74
C ARG A 401 -0.24 -12.56 2.61
N TYR A 402 0.91 -13.23 2.75
CA TYR A 402 1.37 -14.27 1.81
C TYR A 402 0.35 -15.41 1.64
N LYS A 403 -0.59 -15.57 2.57
CA LYS A 403 -1.74 -16.48 2.45
C LYS A 403 -2.82 -16.07 1.46
N ARG A 404 -2.87 -14.79 1.08
CA ARG A 404 -3.76 -14.28 0.02
C ARG A 404 -3.14 -14.38 -1.36
N ILE A 405 -1.96 -14.99 -1.48
CA ILE A 405 -1.51 -15.53 -2.76
C ILE A 405 -2.61 -16.49 -3.22
N PRO A 406 -3.03 -16.43 -4.49
CA PRO A 406 -4.02 -17.33 -5.05
C PRO A 406 -3.43 -18.75 -5.17
N ILE A 407 -3.10 -19.38 -4.03
CA ILE A 407 -2.51 -20.73 -3.92
C ILE A 407 -3.36 -21.74 -4.68
N PRO A 408 -4.71 -21.75 -4.58
CA PRO A 408 -5.52 -22.62 -5.42
C PRO A 408 -5.25 -22.45 -6.92
N GLN A 409 -5.09 -21.21 -7.39
CA GLN A 409 -4.79 -20.90 -8.80
C GLN A 409 -3.36 -21.30 -9.20
N LEU A 410 -2.42 -21.31 -8.26
CA LEU A 410 -1.06 -21.83 -8.48
C LEU A 410 -1.03 -23.37 -8.51
N LEU A 411 -1.93 -24.00 -7.77
CA LEU A 411 -2.04 -25.46 -7.68
C LEU A 411 -2.98 -26.06 -8.75
N THR A 412 -3.80 -25.26 -9.44
CA THR A 412 -4.70 -25.75 -10.51
C THR A 412 -3.97 -26.34 -11.71
N GLY A 413 -2.68 -26.04 -11.89
CA GLY A 413 -1.83 -26.72 -12.87
C GLY A 413 -1.70 -28.25 -12.63
N TYR A 414 -1.98 -28.73 -11.42
CA TYR A 414 -1.91 -30.16 -11.09
C TYR A 414 -3.26 -30.91 -11.23
N LEU A 415 -4.39 -30.19 -11.20
CA LEU A 415 -5.73 -30.81 -11.19
C LEU A 415 -6.34 -31.02 -12.58
N ILE A 416 -5.77 -30.44 -13.63
CA ILE A 416 -6.19 -30.70 -15.02
C ILE A 416 -5.62 -32.03 -15.55
N ILE A 417 -4.63 -32.63 -14.87
CA ILE A 417 -4.05 -33.93 -15.26
C ILE A 417 -4.93 -35.12 -14.79
N LEU A 418 -5.99 -34.89 -14.02
CA LEU A 418 -6.83 -35.95 -13.44
C LEU A 418 -8.33 -35.88 -13.79
N ASN A 419 -8.73 -35.16 -14.85
CA ASN A 419 -10.09 -35.27 -15.40
C ASN A 419 -10.09 -35.51 -16.90
#